data_AF-A0A7I9ZQX1-F1
#
_entry.id   AF-A0A7I9ZQX1-F1
#
_cell.length_a   1.000
_cell.length_b   1.000
_cell.length_c   1.000
_cell.angle_alpha   90.00
_cell.angle_beta   90.00
_cell.angle_gamma   90.00
#
_symmetry.space_group_name_H-M   'P 1'
#
loop_
_entity.id
_entity.type
_entity.pdbx_description
1 polymer ?
#
loop_
_entity_poly.entity_id
_entity_poly.type
_entity_poly.pdbx_seq_one_letter_code
_entity_poly.pdbx_strand_id
1 'polypeptide(L)'
;MALQLQCMACGGIIDGEHRGHAAVNTAAALARSVQIDSWRRAHPGEDAARHGPQPVPWRLVHLACDELGERTHVIPAYRLRTARRVLQQTWRLWSKSWAAATDWPHFARGLLANAGEVDGQAASAGGAAAKRAAQQALSGGGDG
;
A
#
# COMPACT_ATOMS: atom_id res chain seq x y z
N MET A 1 -16.59 4.05 -11.53
CA MET A 1 -15.19 4.44 -11.79
C MET A 1 -14.25 3.41 -11.19
N ALA A 2 -13.28 2.93 -11.97
CA ALA A 2 -12.25 2.03 -11.49
C ALA A 2 -11.07 2.84 -10.95
N LEU A 3 -10.48 2.37 -9.85
CA LEU A 3 -9.30 2.97 -9.24
C LEU A 3 -8.05 2.49 -9.97
N GLN A 4 -7.19 3.44 -10.34
CA GLN A 4 -5.84 3.14 -10.77
C GLN A 4 -5.02 2.76 -9.55
N LEU A 5 -4.38 1.60 -9.62
CA LEU A 5 -3.61 1.03 -8.53
C LEU A 5 -2.14 1.07 -8.94
N GLN A 6 -1.31 1.71 -8.13
CA GLN A 6 0.12 1.84 -8.40
C GLN A 6 0.91 0.98 -7.41
N CYS A 7 1.88 0.23 -7.92
CA CYS A 7 2.82 -0.51 -7.11
C CYS A 7 3.73 0.48 -6.36
N MET A 8 3.79 0.33 -5.04
CA MET A 8 4.64 1.15 -4.18
C MET A 8 6.13 0.79 -4.28
N ALA A 9 6.47 -0.39 -4.81
CA ALA A 9 7.85 -0.83 -4.96
C ALA A 9 8.50 -0.34 -6.27
N CYS A 10 7.82 -0.52 -7.41
CA CYS A 10 8.37 -0.16 -8.73
C CYS A 10 7.71 1.07 -9.38
N GLY A 11 6.64 1.60 -8.80
CA GLY A 11 5.87 2.71 -9.38
C GLY A 11 4.98 2.33 -10.57
N GLY A 12 5.04 1.07 -11.03
CA GLY A 12 4.23 0.59 -12.17
C GLY A 12 2.75 0.42 -11.83
N ILE A 13 1.89 0.41 -12.85
CA ILE A 13 0.46 0.20 -12.67
C ILE A 13 0.17 -1.29 -12.43
N ILE A 14 -0.64 -1.57 -11.41
CA ILE A 14 -1.25 -2.88 -11.20
C ILE A 14 -2.51 -2.90 -12.05
N ASP A 15 -2.67 -3.88 -12.93
CA ASP A 15 -3.79 -4.06 -13.86
C ASP A 15 -4.24 -5.55 -13.90
N GLY A 16 -4.89 -5.99 -14.99
CA GLY A 16 -5.30 -7.38 -15.16
C GLY A 16 -4.16 -8.33 -15.54
N GLU A 17 -3.15 -7.81 -16.22
CA GLU A 17 -1.95 -8.53 -16.68
C GLU A 17 -0.89 -8.53 -15.57
N HIS A 18 -0.64 -7.36 -15.00
CA HIS A 18 0.26 -7.10 -13.90
C HIS A 18 -0.48 -7.19 -12.57
N ARG A 19 -0.78 -8.43 -12.15
CA ARG A 19 -1.50 -8.70 -10.91
C ARG A 19 -0.71 -8.23 -9.68
N GLY A 20 -1.45 -7.84 -8.64
CA GLY A 20 -0.87 -7.40 -7.38
C GLY A 20 -1.83 -7.56 -6.21
N HIS A 21 -1.39 -7.09 -5.04
CA HIS A 21 -2.15 -7.15 -3.80
C HIS A 21 -1.69 -6.10 -2.80
N ALA A 22 -2.58 -5.77 -1.87
CA ALA A 22 -2.22 -5.07 -0.66
C ALA A 22 -1.82 -6.07 0.43
N ALA A 23 -0.77 -5.78 1.18
CA ALA A 23 -0.24 -6.64 2.23
C ALA A 23 0.05 -5.85 3.50
N VAL A 24 -0.06 -6.51 4.65
CA VAL A 24 0.41 -6.00 5.93
C VAL A 24 0.90 -7.16 6.82
N ASN A 25 1.95 -6.94 7.59
CA ASN A 25 2.46 -7.92 8.53
C ASN A 25 1.59 -7.92 9.80
N THR A 26 0.85 -9.01 10.03
CA THR A 26 -0.08 -9.09 11.17
C THR A 26 0.62 -9.33 12.50
N ALA A 27 1.79 -9.98 12.49
CA ALA A 27 2.61 -10.15 13.69
C ALA A 27 3.16 -8.81 14.18
N ALA A 28 3.66 -7.98 13.27
CA ALA A 28 4.08 -6.61 13.57
C ALA A 28 2.91 -5.76 14.11
N ALA A 29 1.72 -5.91 13.53
CA ALA A 29 0.53 -5.18 13.96
C ALA A 29 0.14 -5.57 15.40
N LEU A 30 0.15 -6.87 15.74
CA LEU A 30 -0.10 -7.33 17.10
C LEU A 30 0.98 -6.86 18.09
N ALA A 31 2.27 -6.90 17.69
CA ALA A 31 3.36 -6.39 18.52
C ALA A 31 3.21 -4.88 18.80
N ARG A 32 2.80 -4.11 17.79
CA ARG A 32 2.51 -2.68 17.95
C ARG A 32 1.37 -2.42 18.94
N SER A 33 0.33 -3.26 18.97
CA SER A 33 -0.73 -3.13 19.99
C SER A 33 -0.19 -3.24 21.41
N VAL A 34 0.78 -4.12 21.66
CA VAL A 34 1.44 -4.22 22.97
C VAL A 34 2.28 -2.97 23.26
N GLN A 35 3.01 -2.47 22.26
CA GLN A 35 3.84 -1.27 22.38
C GLN A 35 3.02 -0.02 22.67
N ILE A 36 1.87 0.18 22.00
CA ILE A 36 1.02 1.36 22.22
C ILE A 36 0.40 1.35 23.62
N ASP A 37 0.00 0.19 24.13
CA ASP A 37 -0.54 0.06 25.49
C ASP A 37 0.54 0.31 26.55
N SER A 38 1.76 -0.18 26.32
CA SER A 38 2.93 0.14 27.14
C SER A 38 3.22 1.65 27.13
N TRP A 39 3.21 2.27 25.95
CA TRP A 39 3.50 3.68 25.78
C TRP A 39 2.48 4.56 26.52
N ARG A 40 1.18 4.25 26.41
CA ARG A 40 0.10 4.99 27.07
C ARG A 40 0.21 4.97 28.60
N ARG A 41 0.67 3.84 29.18
CA ARG A 41 0.91 3.75 30.63
C ARG A 41 2.08 4.62 31.07
N ALA A 42 3.11 4.74 30.24
CA ALA A 42 4.29 5.56 30.51
C ALA A 42 4.06 7.06 30.25
N HIS A 43 3.12 7.42 29.37
CA HIS A 43 2.84 8.79 28.94
C HIS A 43 1.35 9.16 29.13
N PRO A 44 0.86 9.22 30.37
CA PRO A 44 -0.54 9.50 30.64
C PRO A 44 -0.93 10.91 30.18
N GLY A 45 -2.02 11.02 29.41
CA GLY A 45 -2.55 12.29 28.91
C GLY A 45 -1.94 12.80 27.61
N GLU A 46 -0.91 12.13 27.08
CA GLU A 46 -0.32 12.48 25.79
C GLU A 46 -1.06 11.83 24.60
N ASP A 47 -1.04 12.51 23.46
CA ASP A 47 -1.64 12.00 22.23
C ASP A 47 -0.77 10.91 21.59
N ALA A 48 -1.17 9.67 21.82
CA ALA A 48 -0.51 8.49 21.28
C ALA A 48 -0.54 8.42 19.74
N ALA A 49 -1.46 9.10 19.06
CA ALA A 49 -1.48 9.15 17.60
C ALA A 49 -0.33 9.99 17.03
N ARG A 50 0.14 10.99 17.78
CA ARG A 50 1.21 11.90 17.36
C ARG A 50 2.59 11.48 17.86
N HIS A 51 2.66 10.95 19.09
CA HIS A 51 3.94 10.72 19.78
C HIS A 51 4.21 9.23 20.06
N GLY A 52 3.20 8.37 19.91
CA GLY A 52 3.34 6.94 20.16
C GLY A 52 3.92 6.16 18.98
N PRO A 53 4.07 4.84 19.16
CA PRO A 53 4.46 3.91 18.09
C PRO A 53 3.61 4.06 16.84
N GLN A 54 4.29 4.22 15.70
CA GLN A 54 3.65 4.40 14.40
C GLN A 54 2.82 3.17 14.00
N PRO A 55 1.70 3.35 13.29
CA PRO A 55 0.93 2.24 12.73
C PRO A 55 1.76 1.42 11.74
N VAL A 56 1.46 0.12 11.67
CA VAL A 56 2.13 -0.76 10.70
C VAL A 56 1.63 -0.46 9.30
N PRO A 57 2.54 -0.17 8.34
CA PRO A 57 2.14 0.28 7.01
C PRO A 57 1.61 -0.87 6.16
N TRP A 58 0.51 -0.59 5.46
CA TRP A 58 0.08 -1.38 4.32
C TRP A 58 0.93 -1.05 3.10
N ARG A 59 1.19 -2.06 2.27
CA ARG A 59 1.89 -1.92 1.01
C ARG A 59 1.03 -2.46 -0.13
N LEU A 60 1.00 -1.78 -1.26
CA LEU A 60 0.35 -2.22 -2.49
C LEU A 60 1.42 -2.54 -3.52
N VAL A 61 1.55 -3.81 -3.91
CA VAL A 61 2.66 -4.27 -4.74
C VAL A 61 2.19 -5.25 -5.81
N HIS A 62 2.95 -5.37 -6.90
CA HIS A 62 2.78 -6.49 -7.83
C HIS A 62 3.20 -7.79 -7.16
N LEU A 63 2.67 -8.91 -7.65
CA LEU A 63 3.10 -10.24 -7.18
C LEU A 63 4.61 -10.45 -7.35
N ALA A 64 5.18 -9.99 -8.47
CA ALA A 64 6.60 -10.12 -8.76
C ALA A 64 7.48 -9.15 -7.96
N CYS A 65 6.91 -8.07 -7.42
CA CYS A 65 7.63 -7.08 -6.61
C CYS A 65 7.53 -7.36 -5.11
N ASP A 66 6.97 -8.52 -4.73
CA ASP A 66 6.73 -8.85 -3.33
C ASP A 66 7.56 -10.03 -2.86
N GLU A 67 8.40 -9.79 -1.85
CA GLU A 67 8.94 -10.81 -0.97
C GLU A 67 7.99 -11.01 0.22
N LEU A 68 7.01 -11.91 0.06
CA LEU A 68 6.05 -12.19 1.12
C LEU A 68 6.75 -12.82 2.33
N GLY A 69 6.76 -12.08 3.45
CA GLY A 69 7.13 -12.63 4.75
C GLY A 69 6.01 -13.47 5.38
N GLU A 70 6.38 -14.30 6.34
CA GLU A 70 5.43 -15.05 7.16
C GLU A 70 4.43 -14.13 7.88
N ARG A 71 3.23 -14.66 8.19
CA ARG A 71 2.17 -13.95 8.95
C ARG A 71 1.68 -12.65 8.30
N THR A 72 1.70 -12.60 6.97
CA THR A 72 1.19 -11.48 6.18
C THR A 72 -0.30 -11.67 5.86
N HIS A 73 -1.11 -10.64 6.11
CA HIS A 73 -2.47 -10.59 5.58
C HIS A 73 -2.47 -9.94 4.20
N VAL A 74 -3.18 -10.55 3.25
CA VAL A 74 -3.17 -10.17 1.85
C VAL A 74 -4.59 -9.88 1.36
N ILE A 75 -4.75 -8.76 0.66
CA ILE A 75 -5.96 -8.38 -0.08
C ILE A 75 -5.60 -8.29 -1.56
N PRO A 76 -6.11 -9.19 -2.42
CA PRO A 76 -5.88 -9.10 -3.86
C PRO A 76 -6.29 -7.74 -4.43
N ALA A 77 -5.49 -7.16 -5.33
CA ALA A 77 -5.70 -5.81 -5.86
C ALA A 77 -7.06 -5.66 -6.56
N TYR A 78 -7.60 -6.72 -7.18
CA TYR A 78 -8.94 -6.68 -7.77
C TYR A 78 -10.03 -6.31 -6.74
N ARG A 79 -9.83 -6.62 -5.46
CA ARG A 79 -10.73 -6.25 -4.35
C ARG A 79 -10.56 -4.80 -3.88
N LEU A 80 -9.69 -4.03 -4.52
CA LEU A 80 -9.44 -2.62 -4.23
C LEU A 80 -9.72 -1.72 -5.45
N ARG A 81 -10.27 -2.28 -6.53
CA ARG A 81 -10.48 -1.57 -7.80
C ARG A 81 -11.59 -0.54 -7.82
N THR A 82 -12.42 -0.46 -6.79
CA THR A 82 -13.52 0.51 -6.75
C THR A 82 -13.70 0.99 -5.32
N ALA A 83 -14.22 2.22 -5.16
CA ALA A 83 -14.54 2.76 -3.85
C ALA A 83 -15.43 1.83 -3.02
N ARG A 84 -16.45 1.23 -3.65
CA ARG A 84 -17.32 0.22 -3.02
C ARG A 84 -16.51 -0.97 -2.47
N ARG A 85 -15.57 -1.50 -3.25
CA ARG A 85 -14.76 -2.65 -2.83
C ARG A 85 -13.77 -2.27 -1.72
N VAL A 86 -13.20 -1.07 -1.75
CA VAL A 86 -12.37 -0.53 -0.66
C VAL A 86 -13.18 -0.44 0.65
N LEU A 87 -14.39 0.13 0.60
CA LEU A 87 -15.28 0.19 1.78
C LEU A 87 -15.66 -1.21 2.30
N GLN A 88 -15.92 -2.16 1.39
CA GLN A 88 -16.17 -3.55 1.79
C GLN A 88 -14.96 -4.19 2.47
N GLN A 89 -13.73 -3.86 2.07
CA GLN A 89 -12.53 -4.33 2.77
C GLN A 89 -12.39 -3.65 4.13
N THR A 90 -12.64 -2.34 4.24
CA THR A 90 -12.66 -1.63 5.53
C THR A 90 -13.61 -2.30 6.51
N TRP A 91 -14.82 -2.64 6.07
CA TRP A 91 -15.78 -3.38 6.91
C TRP A 91 -15.25 -4.74 7.36
N ARG A 92 -14.66 -5.53 6.44
CA ARG A 92 -14.10 -6.86 6.76
C ARG A 92 -12.96 -6.77 7.77
N LEU A 93 -12.12 -5.75 7.64
CA LEU A 93 -10.99 -5.51 8.53
C LEU A 93 -11.43 -5.09 9.93
N TRP A 94 -12.61 -4.47 10.09
CA TRP A 94 -13.10 -4.04 11.40
C TRP A 94 -13.23 -5.20 12.39
N SER A 95 -13.56 -6.40 11.91
CA SER A 95 -13.62 -7.62 12.73
C SER A 95 -12.26 -8.17 13.19
N LYS A 96 -11.13 -7.58 12.75
CA LYS A 96 -9.79 -8.12 12.99
C LYS A 96 -9.10 -7.34 14.10
N SER A 97 -8.71 -8.04 15.16
CA SER A 97 -8.03 -7.46 16.32
C SER A 97 -6.73 -6.72 15.98
N TRP A 98 -6.02 -7.16 14.93
CA TRP A 98 -4.79 -6.51 14.47
C TRP A 98 -5.01 -5.30 13.55
N ALA A 99 -6.20 -5.11 12.97
CA ALA A 99 -6.40 -4.11 11.92
C ALA A 99 -6.29 -2.67 12.44
N ALA A 100 -6.75 -2.41 13.66
CA ALA A 100 -6.64 -1.09 14.30
C ALA A 100 -5.18 -0.66 14.55
N ALA A 101 -4.24 -1.61 14.56
CA ALA A 101 -2.83 -1.34 14.72
C ALA A 101 -2.12 -0.94 13.41
N THR A 102 -2.82 -0.97 12.28
CA THR A 102 -2.27 -0.67 10.95
C THR A 102 -2.64 0.73 10.48
N ASP A 103 -1.98 1.24 9.44
CA ASP A 103 -2.32 2.51 8.79
C ASP A 103 -3.48 2.39 7.76
N TRP A 104 -4.28 1.33 7.82
CA TRP A 104 -5.37 1.08 6.85
C TRP A 104 -6.23 2.33 6.53
N PRO A 105 -6.66 3.17 7.49
CA PRO A 105 -7.44 4.37 7.16
C PRO A 105 -6.69 5.36 6.26
N HIS A 106 -5.39 5.54 6.48
CA HIS A 106 -4.54 6.40 5.64
C HIS A 106 -4.36 5.77 4.26
N PHE A 107 -4.00 4.49 4.22
CA PHE A 107 -3.84 3.72 2.98
C PHE A 107 -5.12 3.74 2.12
N ALA A 108 -6.28 3.40 2.71
CA ALA A 108 -7.57 3.38 2.02
C ALA A 108 -7.97 4.76 1.50
N ARG A 109 -7.69 5.83 2.26
CA ARG A 109 -7.93 7.21 1.80
C ARG A 109 -7.06 7.53 0.58
N GLY A 110 -5.79 7.13 0.57
CA GLY A 110 -4.91 7.29 -0.58
C GLY A 110 -5.45 6.60 -1.84
N LEU A 111 -5.96 5.37 -1.71
CA LEU A 111 -6.59 4.66 -2.83
C LEU A 111 -7.83 5.40 -3.38
N LEU A 112 -8.63 5.98 -2.49
CA LEU A 112 -9.85 6.70 -2.85
C LEU A 112 -9.58 8.08 -3.45
N ALA A 113 -8.49 8.76 -3.05
CA ALA A 113 -8.09 10.05 -3.60
C ALA A 113 -7.61 9.92 -5.06
N ASN A 114 -6.85 8.86 -5.37
CA ASN A 114 -6.39 8.53 -6.72
C ASN A 114 -7.52 8.13 -7.69
N ALA A 115 -8.78 8.13 -7.24
CA ALA A 115 -9.94 7.96 -8.10
C ALA A 115 -10.15 9.16 -9.03
N GLY A 116 -9.78 10.37 -8.61
CA GLY A 116 -10.19 11.64 -9.25
C GLY A 116 -9.19 12.32 -10.19
N GLU A 117 -7.94 11.86 -10.28
CA GLU A 117 -6.87 12.59 -11.02
C GLU A 117 -6.59 12.07 -12.44
N VAL A 118 -7.37 11.11 -12.94
CA VAL A 118 -7.02 10.36 -14.17
C VAL A 118 -7.37 11.08 -15.49
N ASP A 119 -7.88 12.31 -15.45
CA ASP A 119 -8.30 13.03 -16.67
C ASP A 119 -7.21 13.87 -17.36
N GLY A 120 -5.92 13.85 -16.94
CA GLY A 120 -4.93 14.71 -17.64
C GLY A 120 -3.44 14.41 -17.54
N GLN A 121 -2.89 13.93 -16.41
CA GLN A 121 -1.43 13.95 -16.19
C GLN A 121 -0.71 12.59 -16.26
N ALA A 122 -1.39 11.47 -16.00
CA ALA A 122 -0.73 10.17 -15.82
C ALA A 122 -0.20 9.54 -17.14
N ALA A 123 -0.80 9.89 -18.29
CA ALA A 123 -0.38 9.35 -19.59
C ALA A 123 0.99 9.89 -20.05
N SER A 124 1.38 11.10 -19.64
CA SER A 124 2.62 11.75 -20.12
C SER A 124 3.84 11.45 -19.25
N ALA A 125 3.67 11.33 -17.93
CA ALA A 125 4.79 11.10 -17.01
C ALA A 125 5.28 9.64 -16.98
N GLY A 126 4.35 8.67 -16.99
CA GLY A 126 4.70 7.23 -16.98
C GLY A 126 5.39 6.77 -18.26
N GLY A 127 4.93 7.27 -19.42
CA GLY A 127 5.56 7.00 -20.71
C GLY A 127 6.98 7.56 -20.81
N ALA A 128 7.22 8.77 -20.29
CA ALA A 128 8.55 9.40 -20.35
C ALA A 128 9.57 8.75 -19.40
N ALA A 129 9.15 8.20 -18.26
CA ALA A 129 10.03 7.46 -17.37
C ALA A 129 10.38 6.07 -17.93
N ALA A 130 9.37 5.33 -18.43
CA ALA A 130 9.57 4.02 -19.05
C ALA A 130 10.42 4.10 -20.33
N LYS A 131 10.22 5.13 -21.16
CA LYS A 131 11.00 5.34 -22.40
C LYS A 131 12.47 5.70 -22.11
N ARG A 132 12.76 6.42 -21.02
CA ARG A 132 14.13 6.73 -20.57
C ARG A 132 14.85 5.50 -20.02
N ALA A 133 14.15 4.67 -19.23
CA ALA A 133 14.71 3.41 -18.74
C ALA A 133 15.01 2.43 -19.90
N ALA A 134 14.15 2.35 -20.91
CA ALA A 134 14.37 1.53 -22.09
C ALA A 134 15.53 2.03 -22.97
N GLN A 135 15.69 3.34 -23.13
CA GLN A 135 16.81 3.92 -23.87
C GLN A 135 18.15 3.69 -23.17
N GLN A 136 18.20 3.75 -21.83
CA GLN A 136 19.41 3.45 -21.06
C GLN A 136 19.82 1.98 -21.17
N ALA A 137 18.85 1.05 -21.19
CA ALA A 137 19.11 -0.38 -21.38
C ALA A 137 19.67 -0.69 -22.79
N LEU A 138 19.23 0.04 -23.81
CA LEU A 138 19.74 -0.10 -25.19
C LEU A 138 21.11 0.56 -25.40
N SER A 139 21.49 1.51 -24.54
CA SER A 139 22.77 2.25 -24.64
C SER A 139 23.92 1.59 -23.87
N GLY A 140 23.61 0.66 -22.94
CA GLY A 140 24.60 0.02 -22.06
C GLY A 140 25.14 -1.33 -22.53
N GLY A 141 24.75 -1.78 -23.73
CA GLY A 141 25.17 -3.06 -24.31
C GLY A 141 26.32 -2.92 -25.31
N GLY A 142 27.44 -2.35 -24.87
CA GLY A 142 28.65 -2.25 -25.68
C GLY A 142 29.83 -1.84 -24.82
N ASP A 143 30.59 -2.82 -24.33
CA ASP A 143 32.04 -2.95 -24.57
C ASP A 143 32.68 -3.89 -23.54
N GLY A 144 33.44 -4.87 -24.06
CA GLY A 144 34.57 -5.52 -23.37
C GLY A 144 34.33 -6.91 -22.79
#